data_AF-A0A4U1BW99-F1
#
_entry.id   AF-A0A4U1BW99-F1
#
_cell.length_a   1.000
_cell.length_b   1.000
_cell.length_c   1.000
_cell.angle_alpha   90.00
_cell.angle_beta   90.00
_cell.angle_gamma   90.00
#
_symmetry.space_group_name_H-M   'P 1'
#
loop_
_entity.id
_entity.type
_entity.pdbx_description
1 polymer ?
#
loop_
_entity_poly.entity_id
_entity_poly.type
_entity_poly.pdbx_seq_one_letter_code
_entity_poly.pdbx_strand_id
1 'polypeptide(L)' 'MCKTTNHKKKYTIGEHLKKAPGSYSENQYKMCLATGVTLRTLEKYINLPYGSGKSMSSDLFFNVVEYLKINQNELLTP' A
#
# COMPACT_ATOMS: atom_id res chain seq x y z
N MET A 1 22.02 2.65 27.86
CA MET A 1 21.67 2.31 26.46
C MET A 1 20.22 1.85 26.42
N CYS A 2 19.28 2.77 26.19
CA CYS A 2 17.85 2.42 26.12
C CYS A 2 17.53 1.89 24.71
N LYS A 3 17.03 0.66 24.66
CA LYS A 3 16.60 -0.03 23.44
C LYS A 3 15.48 0.80 22.79
N THR A 4 15.75 1.41 21.64
CA THR A 4 14.70 1.94 20.78
C THR A 4 13.85 0.77 20.33
N THR A 5 12.61 0.73 20.79
CA THR A 5 11.58 -0.14 20.22
C THR A 5 11.53 0.17 18.74
N ASN A 6 12.03 -0.77 17.94
CA ASN A 6 11.99 -0.72 16.49
C ASN A 6 10.51 -0.88 16.11
N HIS A 7 9.73 0.20 16.22
CA HIS A 7 8.38 0.26 15.67
C HIS A 7 8.54 -0.11 14.21
N LYS A 8 8.14 -1.32 13.83
CA LYS A 8 8.09 -1.75 12.42
C LYS A 8 7.39 -0.62 11.68
N LYS A 9 8.13 0.14 10.87
CA LYS A 9 7.54 1.20 10.05
C LYS A 9 6.51 0.50 9.16
N LYS A 10 5.23 0.69 9.48
CA LYS A 10 4.14 0.19 8.65
C LYS A 10 4.16 1.04 7.39
N TYR A 11 4.35 0.38 6.25
CA TYR A 11 4.55 1.05 4.99
C TYR A 11 3.22 1.29 4.31
N THR A 12 3.04 2.46 3.69
CA THR A 12 1.87 2.70 2.83
C THR A 12 2.07 2.07 1.45
N ILE A 13 0.98 1.90 0.70
CA ILE A 13 1.04 1.49 -0.71
C ILE A 13 2.00 2.40 -1.50
N GLY A 14 1.92 3.72 -1.27
CA GLY A 14 2.79 4.71 -1.91
C GLY A 14 4.27 4.51 -1.59
N GLU A 15 4.62 4.14 -0.36
CA GLU A 15 6.00 3.85 -0.01
C GLU A 15 6.54 2.59 -0.70
N HIS A 16 5.71 1.57 -0.88
CA HIS A 16 6.09 0.39 -1.68
C HIS A 16 6.28 0.74 -3.16
N LEU A 17 5.36 1.51 -3.74
CA LEU A 17 5.44 1.93 -5.15
C LEU A 17 6.66 2.83 -5.43
N LYS A 18 7.11 3.63 -4.46
CA LYS A 18 8.34 4.43 -4.56
C LYS A 18 9.62 3.60 -4.53
N LYS A 19 9.58 2.41 -3.90
CA LYS A 19 10.72 1.49 -3.81
C LYS A 19 10.78 0.51 -4.99
N ALA A 20 9.66 0.32 -5.69
CA ALA A 20 9.60 -0.53 -6.87
C ALA A 20 10.44 0.07 -8.02
N PRO A 21 11.08 -0.77 -8.84
CA PRO A 21 11.87 -0.30 -9.98
C PRO A 21 10.98 0.42 -11.01
N GLY A 22 11.52 1.49 -11.61
CA GLY A 22 10.80 2.35 -12.56
C GLY A 22 10.33 3.66 -11.92
N SER A 23 9.56 4.44 -12.67
CA SER A 23 9.00 5.69 -12.14
C SER A 23 7.78 5.42 -11.24
N TYR A 24 7.57 6.30 -10.26
CA TYR A 24 6.42 6.20 -9.36
C TYR A 24 5.08 6.21 -10.12
N SER A 25 4.97 7.06 -11.15
CA SER A 25 3.78 7.16 -12.00
C SER A 25 3.52 5.88 -12.80
N GLU A 26 4.56 5.26 -13.37
CA GLU A 26 4.42 3.96 -14.04
C GLU A 26 3.97 2.87 -13.06
N ASN A 27 4.52 2.86 -11.85
CA ASN A 27 4.17 1.88 -10.83
C ASN A 27 2.72 2.05 -10.36
N GLN A 28 2.24 3.28 -10.22
CA GLN A 28 0.82 3.57 -9.97
C GLN A 28 -0.07 3.04 -11.11
N TYR A 29 0.32 3.28 -12.36
CA TYR A 29 -0.45 2.82 -13.52
C TYR A 29 -0.50 1.30 -13.62
N LYS A 30 0.64 0.62 -13.45
CA LYS A 30 0.72 -0.86 -13.42
C LYS A 30 -0.14 -1.44 -12.31
N MET A 31 -0.13 -0.83 -11.13
CA MET A 31 -0.97 -1.26 -10.03
C MET A 31 -2.46 -1.07 -10.34
N CYS A 32 -2.85 0.06 -10.94
CA CYS A 32 -4.22 0.30 -11.38
C CYS A 32 -4.70 -0.78 -12.35
N LEU A 33 -3.86 -1.15 -13.33
CA LEU A 33 -4.16 -2.23 -14.26
C LEU A 33 -4.28 -3.60 -13.57
N ALA A 34 -3.37 -3.93 -12.65
CA ALA A 34 -3.37 -5.20 -11.95
C ALA A 34 -4.55 -5.36 -10.98
N THR A 35 -4.96 -4.27 -10.33
CA THR A 35 -6.01 -4.27 -9.31
C THR A 35 -7.40 -3.93 -9.86
N GLY A 36 -7.48 -3.50 -11.12
CA GLY A 36 -8.73 -3.11 -11.77
C GLY A 36 -9.31 -1.78 -11.27
N VAL A 37 -8.52 -0.93 -10.61
CA VAL A 37 -9.00 0.36 -10.08
C VAL A 37 -8.49 1.55 -10.87
N THR A 38 -9.25 2.64 -10.83
CA THR A 38 -8.81 3.92 -11.41
C THR A 38 -7.71 4.56 -10.58
N LEU A 39 -6.87 5.39 -11.21
CA LEU A 39 -5.85 6.17 -10.51
C LEU A 39 -6.45 7.04 -9.40
N ARG A 40 -7.62 7.66 -9.66
CA ARG A 40 -8.37 8.43 -8.65
C ARG A 40 -8.74 7.58 -7.44
N THR A 41 -9.13 6.32 -7.65
CA THR A 41 -9.42 5.39 -6.56
C THR A 41 -8.14 5.05 -5.80
N LEU A 42 -7.05 4.72 -6.51
CA LEU A 42 -5.75 4.43 -5.90
C LEU A 42 -5.24 5.59 -5.04
N GLU A 43 -5.30 6.83 -5.53
CA GLU A 43 -4.86 8.04 -4.82
C GLU A 43 -5.59 8.26 -3.49
N LYS A 44 -6.85 7.82 -3.36
CA LYS A 44 -7.58 7.88 -2.09
C LYS A 44 -6.94 7.03 -1.00
N TYR A 45 -6.25 5.95 -1.37
CA TYR A 45 -5.72 4.96 -0.44
C TYR A 45 -4.19 4.92 -0.40
N ILE A 46 -3.51 5.46 -1.41
CA ILE A 46 -2.06 5.31 -1.60
C ILE A 46 -1.23 5.83 -0.42
N ASN A 47 -1.74 6.86 0.27
CA ASN A 47 -1.10 7.47 1.44
C ASN A 47 -1.80 7.12 2.76
N LEU A 48 -2.85 6.29 2.74
CA LEU A 48 -3.59 5.91 3.94
C LEU A 48 -3.11 4.54 4.46
N PRO A 49 -2.90 4.40 5.78
CA PRO A 49 -2.76 3.08 6.38
C PRO A 49 -4.15 2.40 6.40
N TYR A 50 -4.20 1.11 6.06
CA TYR A 50 -5.45 0.37 5.90
C TYR A 50 -6.12 0.16 7.27
N GLY A 51 -7.37 0.60 7.43
CA GLY A 51 -8.11 0.55 8.70
C GLY A 51 -8.35 1.91 9.37
N SER A 52 -7.83 3.01 8.80
CA SER A 52 -8.01 4.39 9.29
C SER A 52 -9.40 5.02 9.06
N GLY A 53 -10.46 4.23 8.85
CA GLY A 53 -11.85 4.71 8.72
C GLY A 53 -12.35 4.98 7.30
N LYS A 54 -11.47 5.01 6.29
CA LYS A 54 -11.85 4.88 4.86
C LYS A 54 -11.39 3.52 4.36
N SER A 55 -12.20 2.50 4.60
CA SER A 55 -11.83 1.13 4.26
C SER A 55 -11.89 0.92 2.75
N MET A 56 -10.74 0.60 2.18
CA MET A 56 -10.64 -0.05 0.88
C MET A 56 -11.37 -1.41 0.97
N SER A 57 -12.08 -1.81 -0.11
CA SER A 57 -12.77 -3.09 -0.12
C SER A 57 -11.79 -4.24 0.12
N SER A 58 -12.26 -5.33 0.74
CA SER A 58 -11.43 -6.50 1.03
C SER A 58 -10.78 -7.07 -0.24
N ASP A 59 -11.53 -7.12 -1.35
CA ASP A 59 -10.99 -7.60 -2.64
C ASP A 59 -9.84 -6.73 -3.14
N LEU A 60 -10.01 -5.40 -3.08
CA LEU A 60 -8.95 -4.47 -3.50
C LEU A 60 -7.72 -4.61 -2.59
N PHE A 61 -7.93 -4.81 -1.28
CA PHE A 61 -6.84 -5.05 -0.34
C PHE A 61 -6.03 -6.29 -0.68
N PHE A 62 -6.68 -7.43 -0.94
CA PHE A 62 -5.97 -8.65 -1.32
C PHE A 62 -5.24 -8.49 -2.65
N ASN A 63 -5.87 -7.86 -3.65
CA ASN A 63 -5.21 -7.57 -4.93
C ASN A 63 -3.97 -6.66 -4.76
N VAL A 64 -4.03 -5.68 -3.86
CA VAL A 64 -2.89 -4.79 -3.54
C VAL A 64 -1.77 -5.59 -2.86
N VAL A 65 -2.09 -6.40 -1.85
CA VAL A 65 -1.13 -7.22 -1.10
C VAL A 65 -0.44 -8.21 -2.02
N GLU A 66 -1.19 -8.86 -2.91
CA GLU A 66 -0.67 -9.79 -3.91
C GLU A 66 0.23 -9.08 -4.92
N TYR A 67 -0.21 -7.96 -5.48
CA TYR A 67 0.59 -7.16 -6.43
C TYR A 67 1.91 -6.70 -5.83
N LEU A 68 1.88 -6.20 -4.59
CA LEU A 68 3.07 -5.72 -3.88
C LEU A 68 3.94 -6.86 -3.34
N LYS A 69 3.44 -8.11 -3.31
CA LYS A 69 4.11 -9.29 -2.74
C LYS A 69 4.56 -9.08 -1.29
N ILE A 70 3.70 -8.46 -0.49
CA ILE A 70 3.97 -8.12 0.92
C ILE A 70 3.08 -8.93 1.86
N ASN A 71 3.38 -8.90 3.16
CA ASN A 71 2.46 -9.44 4.15
C ASN A 71 1.32 -8.43 4.40
N GLN A 72 0.07 -8.90 4.48
CA GLN A 72 -1.10 -8.07 4.82
C GLN A 72 -0.89 -7.21 6.08
N ASN A 73 -0.14 -7.73 7.07
CA ASN A 73 0.19 -7.04 8.31
C ASN A 73 1.05 -5.78 8.13
N GLU A 74 1.69 -5.61 6.96
CA GLU A 74 2.47 -4.42 6.63
C GLU A 74 1.57 -3.22 6.29
N LEU A 75 0.37 -3.47 5.75
CA LEU A 75 -0.61 -2.44 5.38
C LEU A 75 -1.68 -2.19 6.46
N LEU A 76 -2.00 -3.19 7.28
CA LEU A 76 -2.99 -3.08 8.36
C LEU A 76 -2.54 -2.06 9.42
N THR A 77 -3.40 -1.11 9.80
CA THR A 77 -3.22 -0.27 11.00
C THR A 77 -3.14 -1.16 12.26
N PRO A 78 -2.42 -0.74 13.32
CA PRO A 78 -2.53 -1.42 14.61
C PRO A 78 -3.95 -1.33 15.16
#